data_AF-A0A841VB27-F1
#
_entry.id   AF-A0A841VB27-F1
#
_cell.length_a   1.000
_cell.length_b   1.000
_cell.length_c   1.000
_cell.angle_alpha   90.00
_cell.angle_beta   90.00
_cell.angle_gamma   90.00
#
_symmetry.space_group_name_H-M   'P 1'
#
loop_
_entity.id
_entity.type
_entity.pdbx_description
1 polymer ?
#
loop_
_entity_poly.entity_id
_entity_poly.type
_entity_poly.pdbx_seq_one_letter_code
_entity_poly.pdbx_strand_id
1 'polypeptide(L)'
;ELIGVEKDEKVNAGQVVKAMIINGLGFVSKPLYMFPEYFKTIACEHLIGTGVKPEYLNDDKLGRVMDKLFIKGLDTIFFIIAVKAAKKFGVSLSTSHLDSSSMHVHGQYNASLPEVIFESQKIGNNQELEEIAVKSPKEITITYGYSRDHRPDLKQFIIEMICSGDGDIPIFLKLASGNQ
;
A
#
# COMPACT_ATOMS: atom_id res chain seq x y z
N GLU A 1 11.12 -1.14 10.20
CA GLU A 1 10.73 -0.04 11.11
C GLU A 1 9.29 0.41 10.92
N LEU A 2 8.84 0.79 9.71
CA LEU A 2 7.46 1.26 9.51
C LEU A 2 6.40 0.18 9.75
N ILE A 3 6.70 -1.04 9.31
CA ILE A 3 5.93 -2.24 9.60
C ILE A 3 6.81 -3.14 10.46
N GLY A 4 6.25 -3.64 11.56
CA GLY A 4 6.93 -4.52 12.51
C GLY A 4 7.39 -5.83 11.88
N VAL A 5 8.34 -6.49 12.53
CA VAL A 5 8.89 -7.78 12.11
C VAL A 5 8.59 -8.81 13.19
N GLU A 6 8.08 -9.97 12.80
CA GLU A 6 7.88 -11.10 13.71
C GLU A 6 9.16 -11.96 13.78
N LYS A 7 9.46 -12.54 14.96
CA LYS A 7 10.73 -13.24 15.18
C LYS A 7 10.93 -14.47 14.26
N ASP A 8 9.84 -15.13 13.90
CA ASP A 8 9.85 -16.35 13.07
C ASP A 8 9.53 -16.08 11.59
N GLU A 9 9.56 -14.80 11.18
CA GLU A 9 9.18 -14.37 9.85
C GLU A 9 10.29 -14.66 8.83
N LYS A 10 10.02 -15.57 7.88
CA LYS A 10 10.99 -15.93 6.81
C LYS A 10 11.30 -14.80 5.83
N VAL A 11 10.33 -13.91 5.60
CA VAL A 11 10.44 -12.76 4.69
C VAL A 11 9.74 -11.56 5.30
N ASN A 12 10.42 -10.42 5.35
CA ASN A 12 9.85 -9.21 5.95
C ASN A 12 8.89 -8.49 5.00
N ALA A 13 8.08 -7.57 5.54
CA ALA A 13 7.12 -6.78 4.77
C ALA A 13 7.75 -6.02 3.59
N GLY A 14 8.97 -5.48 3.73
CA GLY A 14 9.65 -4.77 2.65
C GLY A 14 10.02 -5.67 1.47
N GLN A 15 10.46 -6.91 1.75
CA GLN A 15 10.71 -7.93 0.73
C GLN A 15 9.42 -8.32 0.01
N VAL A 16 8.31 -8.48 0.76
CA VAL A 16 6.99 -8.80 0.20
C VAL A 16 6.48 -7.67 -0.70
N VAL A 17 6.56 -6.41 -0.27
CA VAL A 17 6.17 -5.26 -1.10
C VAL A 17 7.05 -5.16 -2.35
N LYS A 18 8.36 -5.40 -2.22
CA LYS A 18 9.26 -5.42 -3.37
C LYS A 18 8.86 -6.51 -4.37
N ALA A 19 8.49 -7.70 -3.89
CA ALA A 19 7.98 -8.78 -4.74
C ALA A 19 6.68 -8.36 -5.46
N MET A 20 5.72 -7.73 -4.77
CA MET A 20 4.50 -7.23 -5.40
C MET A 20 4.79 -6.21 -6.51
N ILE A 21 5.74 -5.30 -6.28
CA ILE A 21 6.18 -4.32 -7.29
C ILE A 21 6.78 -5.04 -8.50
N ILE A 22 7.66 -6.02 -8.30
CA ILE A 22 8.26 -6.79 -9.40
C ILE A 22 7.18 -7.53 -10.21
N ASN A 23 6.18 -8.13 -9.57
CA ASN A 23 5.06 -8.75 -10.27
C ASN A 23 4.22 -7.72 -11.05
N GLY A 24 4.03 -6.52 -10.50
CA GLY A 24 3.36 -5.41 -11.19
C GLY A 24 4.13 -4.89 -12.41
N LEU A 25 5.46 -4.88 -12.35
CA LEU A 25 6.33 -4.44 -13.44
C LEU A 25 6.59 -5.51 -14.50
N GLY A 26 6.41 -6.79 -14.17
CA GLY A 26 6.85 -7.94 -14.98
C GLY A 26 6.08 -8.23 -16.26
N PHE A 27 5.23 -7.32 -16.74
CA PHE A 27 4.35 -7.42 -17.93
C PHE A 27 3.34 -8.59 -17.96
N VAL A 28 3.57 -9.66 -17.20
CA VAL A 28 2.65 -10.79 -16.99
C VAL A 28 2.24 -10.80 -15.53
N SER A 29 1.26 -9.96 -15.17
CA SER A 29 0.74 -9.93 -13.80
C SER A 29 0.17 -11.30 -13.44
N LYS A 30 0.73 -11.93 -12.39
CA LYS A 30 0.21 -13.20 -11.86
C LYS A 30 -0.74 -12.94 -10.69
N PRO A 31 -1.85 -13.68 -10.58
CA PRO A 31 -2.70 -13.67 -9.40
C PRO A 31 -1.91 -14.02 -8.12
N LEU A 32 -2.37 -13.54 -6.96
CA LEU A 32 -1.67 -13.73 -5.68
C LEU A 32 -1.37 -15.19 -5.35
N TYR A 33 -2.30 -16.11 -5.61
CA TYR A 33 -2.11 -17.55 -5.38
C TYR A 33 -1.05 -18.20 -6.31
N MET A 34 -0.70 -17.54 -7.41
CA MET A 34 0.35 -17.98 -8.34
C MET A 34 1.71 -17.31 -8.09
N PHE A 35 1.84 -16.43 -7.08
CA PHE A 35 3.10 -15.75 -6.78
C PHE A 35 4.29 -16.70 -6.59
N PRO A 36 4.17 -17.80 -5.81
CA PRO A 36 5.30 -18.72 -5.64
C PRO A 36 5.79 -19.29 -6.98
N GLU A 37 4.88 -19.64 -7.89
CA GLU A 37 5.23 -20.16 -9.21
C GLU A 37 5.88 -19.09 -10.10
N TYR A 38 5.36 -17.86 -10.07
CA TYR A 38 5.98 -16.73 -10.76
C TYR A 38 7.44 -16.55 -10.35
N PHE A 39 7.68 -16.54 -9.04
CA PHE A 39 9.01 -16.29 -8.49
C PHE A 39 9.99 -17.47 -8.66
N LYS A 40 9.56 -18.66 -9.08
CA LYS A 40 10.49 -19.72 -9.52
C LYS A 40 11.29 -19.33 -10.78
N THR A 41 10.73 -18.44 -11.60
CA THR A 41 11.38 -17.96 -12.83
C THR A 41 12.27 -16.73 -12.60
N ILE A 42 12.29 -16.19 -11.38
CA ILE A 42 12.93 -14.93 -11.02
C ILE A 42 14.04 -15.19 -10.00
N ALA A 43 15.16 -14.48 -10.11
CA ALA A 43 16.27 -14.57 -9.16
C ALA A 43 15.93 -13.88 -7.81
N CYS A 44 15.15 -14.56 -6.95
CA CYS A 44 14.66 -14.03 -5.67
C CYS A 44 15.78 -13.51 -4.76
N GLU A 45 16.87 -14.25 -4.62
CA GLU A 45 17.95 -13.86 -3.71
C GLU A 45 18.63 -12.55 -4.14
N HIS A 46 18.78 -12.35 -5.45
CA HIS A 46 19.42 -11.16 -6.00
C HIS A 46 18.49 -9.95 -6.03
N LEU A 47 17.22 -10.13 -6.41
CA LEU A 47 16.29 -9.02 -6.56
C LEU A 47 15.59 -8.64 -5.25
N ILE A 48 15.18 -9.65 -4.48
CA ILE A 48 14.37 -9.47 -3.28
C ILE A 48 15.25 -9.35 -2.05
N GLY A 49 16.11 -10.33 -1.83
CA GLY A 49 17.12 -10.33 -0.78
C GLY A 49 17.61 -11.74 -0.45
N THR A 50 18.76 -11.80 0.21
CA THR A 50 19.46 -13.04 0.55
C THR A 50 18.55 -14.03 1.29
N GLY A 51 18.53 -15.29 0.85
CA GLY A 51 17.76 -16.37 1.48
C GLY A 51 16.25 -16.35 1.19
N VAL A 52 15.75 -15.39 0.39
CA VAL A 52 14.35 -15.35 -0.01
C VAL A 52 14.09 -16.46 -1.03
N LYS A 53 13.20 -17.37 -0.68
CA LYS A 53 12.72 -18.44 -1.57
C LYS A 53 11.34 -18.10 -2.15
N PRO A 54 11.02 -18.55 -3.37
CA PRO A 54 9.70 -18.34 -3.97
C PRO A 54 8.53 -18.83 -3.10
N GLU A 55 8.71 -19.98 -2.44
CA GLU A 55 7.74 -20.59 -1.51
C GLU A 55 7.36 -19.70 -0.31
N TYR A 56 8.19 -18.71 0.05
CA TYR A 56 7.89 -17.79 1.14
C TYR A 56 6.97 -16.64 0.71
N LEU A 57 6.80 -16.43 -0.60
CA LEU A 57 5.98 -15.39 -1.20
C LEU A 57 4.60 -15.95 -1.59
N ASN A 58 3.90 -16.57 -0.63
CA ASN A 58 2.55 -17.10 -0.80
C ASN A 58 1.46 -16.07 -0.48
N ASP A 59 0.27 -16.28 -1.01
CA ASP A 59 -0.90 -15.42 -0.86
C ASP A 59 -1.23 -15.07 0.59
N ASP A 60 -1.15 -16.03 1.52
CA ASP A 60 -1.30 -15.78 2.96
C ASP A 60 -0.32 -14.72 3.47
N LYS A 61 0.96 -14.83 3.08
CA LYS A 61 1.99 -13.88 3.50
C LYS A 61 1.76 -12.51 2.89
N LEU A 62 1.39 -12.47 1.61
CA LEU A 62 1.06 -11.25 0.89
C LEU A 62 -0.15 -10.54 1.51
N GLY A 63 -1.22 -11.28 1.80
CA GLY A 63 -2.44 -10.78 2.44
C GLY A 63 -2.16 -10.13 3.79
N ARG A 64 -1.48 -10.85 4.69
CA ARG A 64 -1.12 -10.32 6.02
C ARG A 64 -0.27 -9.05 5.95
N VAL A 65 0.60 -8.92 4.93
CA VAL A 65 1.40 -7.69 4.74
C VAL A 65 0.52 -6.54 4.23
N MET A 66 -0.43 -6.81 3.32
CA MET A 66 -1.41 -5.80 2.88
C MET A 66 -2.29 -5.34 4.04
N ASP A 67 -2.73 -6.23 4.92
CA ASP A 67 -3.48 -5.86 6.11
C ASP A 67 -2.65 -4.95 7.03
N LYS A 68 -1.38 -5.30 7.29
CA LYS A 68 -0.46 -4.46 8.07
C LYS A 68 -0.22 -3.09 7.43
N LEU A 69 -0.10 -3.03 6.10
CA LEU A 69 0.04 -1.78 5.33
C LEU A 69 -1.21 -0.92 5.47
N PHE A 70 -2.39 -1.53 5.34
CA PHE A 70 -3.67 -0.87 5.52
C PHE A 70 -3.76 -0.28 6.92
N ILE A 71 -3.61 -1.08 7.97
CA ILE A 71 -3.70 -0.66 9.38
C ILE A 71 -2.76 0.53 9.68
N LYS A 72 -1.55 0.50 9.12
CA LYS A 72 -0.56 1.54 9.37
C LYS A 72 -0.84 2.85 8.60
N GLY A 73 -1.64 2.81 7.55
CA GLY A 73 -1.89 3.93 6.64
C GLY A 73 -0.92 3.91 5.45
N LEU A 74 -1.43 3.53 4.28
CA LEU A 74 -0.64 3.42 3.05
C LEU A 74 -0.12 4.78 2.60
N ASP A 75 -0.91 5.84 2.77
CA ASP A 75 -0.56 7.23 2.49
C ASP A 75 0.67 7.70 3.29
N THR A 76 0.68 7.38 4.58
CA THR A 76 1.77 7.71 5.50
C THR A 76 3.04 6.95 5.13
N ILE A 77 2.91 5.65 4.84
CA ILE A 77 4.05 4.83 4.42
C ILE A 77 4.63 5.35 3.10
N PHE A 78 3.77 5.62 2.11
CA PHE A 78 4.17 6.15 0.82
C PHE A 78 4.91 7.47 0.97
N PHE A 79 4.33 8.43 1.71
CA PHE A 79 4.93 9.74 1.96
C PHE A 79 6.32 9.64 2.57
N ILE A 80 6.51 8.81 3.60
CA ILE A 80 7.82 8.63 4.23
C ILE A 80 8.84 8.07 3.24
N ILE A 81 8.45 7.09 2.42
CA ILE A 81 9.34 6.52 1.39
C ILE A 81 9.68 7.57 0.33
N ALA A 82 8.68 8.30 -0.16
CA ALA A 82 8.84 9.30 -1.21
C ALA A 82 9.73 10.47 -0.76
N VAL A 83 9.55 10.99 0.46
CA VAL A 83 10.41 12.04 1.03
C VAL A 83 11.86 11.55 1.18
N LYS A 84 12.06 10.31 1.62
CA LYS A 84 13.41 9.72 1.69
C LYS A 84 14.03 9.57 0.31
N ALA A 85 13.26 9.16 -0.69
CA ALA A 85 13.72 9.07 -2.07
C ALA A 85 14.06 10.46 -2.63
N ALA A 86 13.19 11.45 -2.48
CA ALA A 86 13.42 12.83 -2.91
C ALA A 86 14.72 13.40 -2.33
N LYS A 87 14.93 13.24 -1.02
CA LYS A 87 16.20 13.65 -0.36
C LYS A 87 17.42 12.92 -0.91
N LYS A 88 17.30 11.61 -1.16
CA LYS A 88 18.40 10.78 -1.69
C LYS A 88 18.80 11.18 -3.10
N PHE A 89 17.82 11.54 -3.94
CA PHE A 89 18.03 11.88 -5.35
C PHE A 89 18.10 13.39 -5.62
N GLY A 90 17.97 14.23 -4.60
CA GLY A 90 18.05 15.68 -4.73
C GLY A 90 16.84 16.32 -5.41
N VAL A 91 15.68 15.67 -5.40
CA VAL A 91 14.44 16.19 -5.99
C VAL A 91 13.96 17.41 -5.19
N SER A 92 13.81 18.55 -5.86
CA SER A 92 13.28 19.77 -5.25
C SER A 92 11.80 19.59 -4.87
N LEU A 93 11.38 20.08 -3.71
CA LEU A 93 9.97 20.06 -3.26
C LEU A 93 9.40 21.47 -3.09
N SER A 94 10.03 22.47 -3.72
CA SER A 94 9.66 23.88 -3.61
C SER A 94 8.30 24.19 -4.25
N THR A 95 7.94 23.44 -5.27
CA THR A 95 6.63 23.48 -5.94
C THR A 95 6.07 22.07 -6.01
N SER A 96 4.76 21.95 -5.82
CA SER A 96 4.06 20.69 -5.99
C SER A 96 2.66 20.95 -6.53
N HIS A 97 2.12 20.00 -7.26
CA HIS A 97 0.75 20.05 -7.77
C HIS A 97 -0.02 18.83 -7.29
N LEU A 98 -1.34 19.01 -7.12
CA LEU A 98 -2.26 17.97 -6.71
C LEU A 98 -3.11 17.61 -7.91
N ASP A 99 -3.04 16.35 -8.31
CA ASP A 99 -3.91 15.78 -9.33
C ASP A 99 -4.73 14.64 -8.75
N SER A 100 -5.90 14.44 -9.32
CA SER A 100 -6.77 13.30 -9.00
C SER A 100 -7.15 12.54 -10.26
N SER A 101 -7.15 11.21 -10.16
CA SER A 101 -7.50 10.29 -11.24
C SER A 101 -8.58 9.34 -10.79
N SER A 102 -9.65 9.19 -11.58
CA SER A 102 -10.71 8.22 -11.35
C SER A 102 -10.32 6.86 -11.93
N MET A 103 -10.46 5.79 -11.13
CA MET A 103 -10.22 4.41 -11.55
C MET A 103 -11.56 3.66 -11.62
N HIS A 104 -11.93 3.23 -12.81
CA HIS A 104 -13.18 2.50 -13.04
C HIS A 104 -13.06 1.01 -12.73
N VAL A 105 -14.09 0.46 -12.12
CA VAL A 105 -14.13 -0.95 -11.70
C VAL A 105 -15.50 -1.59 -11.94
N HIS A 106 -15.51 -2.91 -12.07
CA HIS A 106 -16.70 -3.71 -12.31
C HIS A 106 -16.90 -4.70 -11.15
N GLY A 107 -18.12 -4.84 -10.66
CA GLY A 107 -18.44 -5.79 -9.59
C GLY A 107 -19.45 -5.26 -8.57
N GLN A 108 -19.87 -6.14 -7.65
CA GLN A 108 -20.85 -5.80 -6.63
C GLN A 108 -20.25 -4.98 -5.48
N TYR A 109 -19.00 -5.23 -5.08
CA TYR A 109 -18.30 -4.50 -4.00
C TYR A 109 -19.18 -4.28 -2.76
N ASN A 110 -19.80 -5.36 -2.27
CA ASN A 110 -20.57 -5.30 -1.03
C ASN A 110 -19.58 -5.04 0.11
N ALA A 111 -19.61 -3.85 0.71
CA ALA A 111 -18.72 -3.50 1.80
C ALA A 111 -19.20 -4.18 3.09
N SER A 112 -18.42 -5.14 3.58
CA SER A 112 -18.52 -5.66 4.93
C SER A 112 -17.14 -6.10 5.40
N LEU A 113 -16.22 -5.16 5.58
CA LEU A 113 -15.03 -5.47 6.38
C LEU A 113 -15.42 -5.36 7.86
N PRO A 114 -15.06 -6.36 8.70
CA PRO A 114 -15.22 -6.23 10.14
C PRO A 114 -14.35 -5.07 10.64
N GLU A 115 -14.91 -4.21 11.49
CA GLU A 115 -14.10 -3.22 12.22
C GLU A 115 -13.13 -3.99 13.15
N VAL A 116 -11.84 -3.97 12.81
CA VAL A 116 -10.81 -4.54 13.68
C VAL A 116 -10.27 -3.42 14.57
N ILE A 117 -10.53 -3.52 15.87
CA ILE A 117 -9.95 -2.67 16.92
C ILE A 117 -8.62 -3.31 17.32
N PHE A 118 -7.52 -2.56 17.21
CA PHE A 118 -6.21 -2.99 17.70
C PHE A 118 -5.92 -2.27 19.02
N GLU A 119 -5.67 -3.05 20.07
CA GLU A 119 -5.10 -2.54 21.31
C GLU A 119 -3.62 -2.26 21.08
N SER A 120 -3.25 -0.98 20.93
CA SER A 120 -1.84 -0.59 20.94
C SER A 120 -1.45 -0.08 22.32
N GLN A 121 -0.66 -0.86 23.06
CA GLN A 121 0.00 -0.37 24.27
C GLN A 121 1.12 0.61 23.87
N LYS A 122 0.92 1.91 24.09
CA LYS A 122 2.05 2.85 24.16
C LYS A 122 2.62 2.78 25.57
N ILE A 123 3.93 2.54 25.68
CA ILE A 123 4.68 2.84 26.91
C ILE A 123 4.80 4.37 26.97
N GLY A 124 3.86 5.01 27.67
CA GLY A 124 3.98 6.40 28.09
C GLY A 124 4.96 6.52 29.24
N ASN A 125 5.77 7.59 29.26
CA ASN A 125 6.75 7.83 30.33
C ASN A 125 6.14 8.24 31.69
N ASN A 126 4.84 8.07 31.91
CA ASN A 126 4.21 8.18 33.22
C ASN A 126 3.16 7.08 33.35
N GLN A 127 3.08 6.46 34.53
CA GLN A 127 2.39 5.21 34.85
C GLN A 127 0.85 5.27 34.80
N GLU A 128 0.27 5.69 33.67
CA GLU A 128 -1.17 5.53 33.40
C GLU A 128 -1.34 4.88 32.03
N LEU A 129 -1.89 3.66 32.04
CA LEU A 129 -2.23 2.88 30.85
C LEU A 129 -3.45 3.53 30.18
N GLU A 130 -3.24 4.56 29.36
CA GLU A 130 -4.30 5.05 28.46
C GLU A 130 -4.43 4.10 27.27
N GLU A 131 -5.49 3.28 27.27
CA GLU A 131 -5.95 2.51 26.12
C GLU A 131 -6.41 3.45 25.00
N ILE A 132 -5.48 3.94 24.18
CA ILE A 132 -5.84 4.64 22.95
C ILE A 132 -6.19 3.57 21.91
N ALA A 133 -7.49 3.27 21.79
CA ALA A 133 -8.03 2.47 20.70
C ALA A 133 -7.72 3.17 19.36
N VAL A 134 -6.70 2.69 18.64
CA VAL A 134 -6.40 3.18 17.29
C VAL A 134 -7.44 2.56 16.37
N LYS A 135 -8.45 3.35 15.98
CA LYS A 135 -9.38 2.94 14.93
C LYS A 135 -8.57 2.64 13.67
N SER A 136 -8.82 1.48 13.06
CA SER A 136 -8.27 1.15 11.76
C SER A 136 -8.61 2.28 10.78
N PRO A 137 -7.70 2.61 9.84
CA PRO A 137 -7.99 3.62 8.84
C PRO A 137 -9.25 3.25 8.08
N LYS A 138 -10.06 4.27 7.76
CA LYS A 138 -11.34 4.07 7.09
C LYS A 138 -11.09 3.55 5.68
N GLU A 139 -11.72 2.43 5.33
CA GLU A 139 -11.70 1.91 3.97
C GLU A 139 -12.34 2.89 2.97
N ILE A 140 -11.90 2.82 1.72
CA ILE A 140 -12.58 3.53 0.63
C ILE A 140 -13.88 2.80 0.28
N THR A 141 -14.89 3.56 -0.12
CA THR A 141 -16.13 3.00 -0.67
C THR A 141 -16.07 3.03 -2.19
N ILE A 142 -16.11 1.86 -2.80
CA ILE A 142 -16.24 1.70 -4.24
C ILE A 142 -17.69 2.04 -4.63
N THR A 143 -17.89 3.18 -5.27
CA THR A 143 -19.22 3.74 -5.56
C THR A 143 -19.24 4.51 -6.88
N TYR A 144 -20.41 4.93 -7.33
CA TYR A 144 -20.57 5.82 -8.46
C TYR A 144 -20.21 7.26 -8.07
N GLY A 145 -19.74 8.05 -9.02
CA GLY A 145 -19.49 9.48 -8.84
C GLY A 145 -19.19 10.18 -10.15
N TYR A 146 -18.62 11.38 -10.06
CA TYR A 146 -18.24 12.15 -11.24
C TYR A 146 -17.09 11.46 -11.98
N SER A 147 -17.30 11.10 -13.24
CA SER A 147 -16.29 10.47 -14.10
C SER A 147 -15.74 11.49 -15.11
N ARG A 148 -14.43 11.75 -15.04
CA ARG A 148 -13.72 12.59 -16.02
C ARG A 148 -13.67 11.94 -17.40
N ASP A 149 -13.74 10.61 -17.45
CA ASP A 149 -13.73 9.81 -18.67
C ASP A 149 -15.14 9.55 -19.23
N HIS A 150 -16.16 10.29 -18.73
CA HIS A 150 -17.54 10.22 -19.19
C HIS A 150 -18.19 8.84 -19.03
N ARG A 151 -17.82 8.09 -17.98
CA ARG A 151 -18.38 6.79 -17.60
C ARG A 151 -19.06 6.81 -16.21
N PRO A 152 -20.12 7.61 -16.02
CA PRO A 152 -20.86 7.66 -14.75
C PRO A 152 -21.62 6.36 -14.45
N ASP A 153 -21.75 5.47 -15.45
CA ASP A 153 -22.34 4.14 -15.35
C ASP A 153 -21.45 3.12 -14.64
N LEU A 154 -20.18 3.44 -14.40
CA LEU A 154 -19.23 2.55 -13.74
C LEU A 154 -18.96 3.00 -12.31
N LYS A 155 -18.82 2.02 -11.41
CA LYS A 155 -18.28 2.27 -10.08
C LYS A 155 -16.82 2.70 -10.20
N GLN A 156 -16.36 3.49 -9.25
CA GLN A 156 -15.02 4.03 -9.24
C GLN A 156 -14.47 4.23 -7.83
N PHE A 157 -13.17 4.45 -7.77
CA PHE A 157 -12.47 5.08 -6.66
C PHE A 157 -11.54 6.16 -7.22
N ILE A 158 -11.08 7.06 -6.37
CA ILE A 158 -10.24 8.19 -6.77
C ILE A 158 -8.84 7.98 -6.18
N ILE A 159 -7.82 8.20 -7.00
CA ILE A 159 -6.43 8.32 -6.58
C ILE A 159 -6.08 9.80 -6.57
N GLU A 160 -5.77 10.34 -5.41
CA GLU A 160 -5.22 11.69 -5.24
C GLU A 160 -3.70 11.58 -5.09
N MET A 161 -2.97 12.35 -5.88
CA MET A 161 -1.51 12.31 -5.90
C MET A 161 -0.95 13.73 -5.89
N ILE A 162 0.03 13.97 -5.02
CA ILE A 162 0.83 15.19 -5.05
C ILE A 162 2.16 14.86 -5.68
N CYS A 163 2.51 15.54 -6.76
CA CYS A 163 3.78 15.39 -7.47
C CYS A 163 4.65 16.62 -7.31
N SER A 164 5.96 16.42 -7.24
CA SER A 164 6.92 17.53 -7.28
C SER A 164 6.89 18.21 -8.65
N GLY A 165 7.03 19.53 -8.68
CA GLY A 165 7.28 20.27 -9.93
C GLY A 165 8.65 20.01 -10.56
N ASP A 166 9.53 19.29 -9.85
CA ASP A 166 10.80 18.79 -10.35
C ASP A 166 10.67 17.33 -10.78
N GLY A 167 10.41 17.13 -12.08
CA GLY A 167 10.33 15.81 -12.71
C GLY A 167 9.06 15.01 -12.39
N ASP A 168 8.00 15.66 -11.89
CA ASP A 168 6.69 15.05 -11.61
C ASP A 168 6.75 13.80 -10.71
N ILE A 169 7.72 13.80 -9.79
CA ILE A 169 7.92 12.67 -8.88
C ILE A 169 6.80 12.64 -7.84
N PRO A 170 6.05 11.53 -7.70
CA PRO A 170 5.00 11.41 -6.68
C PRO A 170 5.58 11.50 -5.26
N ILE A 171 5.04 12.41 -4.45
CA ILE A 171 5.48 12.68 -3.07
C ILE A 171 4.44 12.21 -2.06
N PHE A 172 3.17 12.27 -2.40
CA PHE A 172 2.06 11.81 -1.57
C PHE A 172 1.02 11.10 -2.44
N LEU A 173 0.38 10.08 -1.87
CA LEU A 173 -0.71 9.35 -2.51
C LEU A 173 -1.79 9.08 -1.47
N LYS A 174 -3.05 9.29 -1.87
CA LYS A 174 -4.22 8.93 -1.08
C LYS A 174 -5.28 8.31 -1.98
N LEU A 175 -5.97 7.31 -1.43
CA LEU A 175 -7.15 6.74 -2.06
C LEU A 175 -8.40 7.35 -1.43
N ALA A 176 -9.37 7.67 -2.28
CA ALA A 176 -10.64 8.27 -1.91
C ALA A 176 -11.81 7.47 -2.49
N SER A 177 -12.97 7.59 -1.84
CA SER A 177 -14.21 6.98 -2.32
C SER A 177 -14.61 7.57 -3.68
N GLY A 178 -15.36 6.80 -4.48
CA GLY A 178 -15.70 7.20 -5.84
C GLY A 178 -16.56 8.46 -6.00
N ASN A 179 -17.18 8.94 -4.92
CA ASN A 179 -18.09 10.09 -4.88
C ASN A 179 -17.51 11.31 -4.14
N GLN A 180 -16.20 11.33 -3.95
CA GLN A 180 -15.50 12.41 -3.24
C GLN A 180 -15.07 13.53 -4.19
#